data_AF-A0ABC8QCR4-F1
#
_entry.id   AF-A0ABC8QCR4-F1
#
_cell.length_a   1.000
_cell.length_b   1.000
_cell.length_c   1.000
_cell.angle_alpha   90.00
_cell.angle_beta   90.00
_cell.angle_gamma   90.00
#
_symmetry.space_group_name_H-M   'P 1'
#
loop_
_entity.id
_entity.type
_entity.pdbx_description
1 polymer ?
#
loop_
_entity_poly.entity_id
_entity_poly.type
_entity_poly.pdbx_seq_one_letter_code
_entity_poly.pdbx_strand_id
1 'polypeptide(L)'
;MGAAKPRPCLLSPVEMTMDYNLSKVPPFSLLDEPELTFNADDTAIDVNPLRGLLRFGAYNGPTFSGYTPELRVAAIAPVSGWPRLRGLIDTVRAGHEAKDRANYVPAFPGFEGLFKVPLVAAPKEVHIKWPDDLTALGRGGAPHERLFAAMSDAMARLDAMRDKFDVVLVHLPDKWAPAFNAAGFDAHDALKALGAKYAIPTQVINDRVFNFGLKASLAWRLSIALFVKAGGVPWKLAPMKGVPEGTAYVGLAYALRGDPRAAQFVTCCSQVFDADGGGMQFVAFEARDPVANPQEARRNPFLSRSDMRAVMARSLSLYLTRNGGRLPRRLVIHKTTSFKDDELRGVFDALSTVPEVECIEIGNSATWRGVWLKQSSKPGTRSEPDRAPVPRGTVLIRTGNSALVWAAGNAPSAGLGKPLLYQGGKSIPRPLNIIRHAGSGPLEVAALETLALTKMDWNNDALYDPVPVTIRYSQKLARTIANVPQLPGNHYPYRLFM
;
A
#
# COMPACT_ATOMS: atom_id res chain seq x y z
N MET A 1 67.25 -38.16 36.83
CA MET A 1 65.97 -37.55 36.40
C MET A 1 65.71 -36.34 37.28
N GLY A 2 65.78 -35.14 36.72
CA GLY A 2 65.47 -33.89 37.42
C GLY A 2 65.16 -32.83 36.38
N ALA A 3 63.87 -32.62 36.11
CA ALA A 3 63.36 -31.74 35.08
C ALA A 3 63.63 -30.26 35.44
N ALA A 4 64.23 -29.52 34.50
CA ALA A 4 64.39 -28.08 34.59
C ALA A 4 63.05 -27.37 34.32
N LYS A 5 62.58 -26.57 35.28
CA LYS A 5 61.42 -25.67 35.11
C LYS A 5 61.77 -24.50 34.18
N PRO A 6 60.94 -24.14 33.20
CA PRO A 6 61.12 -22.93 32.40
C PRO A 6 60.71 -21.67 33.19
N ARG A 7 61.45 -20.58 32.96
CA ARG A 7 61.20 -19.24 33.53
C ARG A 7 59.89 -18.65 32.99
N PRO A 8 59.10 -17.92 33.80
CA PRO A 8 57.92 -17.23 33.31
C PRO A 8 58.30 -16.02 32.45
N CYS A 9 57.80 -15.97 31.20
CA CYS A 9 57.80 -14.76 30.40
C CYS A 9 56.76 -13.79 30.97
N LEU A 10 57.24 -12.65 31.45
CA LEU A 10 56.44 -11.46 31.76
C LEU A 10 55.93 -10.87 30.45
N LEU A 11 54.69 -11.18 30.06
CA LEU A 11 53.92 -10.33 29.16
C LEU A 11 52.94 -9.55 30.02
N SER A 12 53.23 -8.25 30.18
CA SER A 12 52.32 -7.29 30.78
C SER A 12 50.98 -7.31 30.03
N PRO A 13 49.83 -7.33 30.71
CA PRO A 13 48.56 -7.09 30.05
C PRO A 13 48.57 -5.65 29.55
N VAL A 14 48.60 -5.46 28.23
CA VAL A 14 48.20 -4.19 27.63
C VAL A 14 46.72 -4.06 27.94
N GLU A 15 46.36 -3.27 28.94
CA GLU A 15 45.00 -2.77 29.12
C GLU A 15 44.65 -1.96 27.86
N MET A 16 44.10 -2.62 26.84
CA MET A 16 43.28 -1.93 25.86
C MET A 16 42.07 -1.40 26.60
N THR A 17 42.15 -0.14 27.03
CA THR A 17 40.98 0.66 27.37
C THR A 17 40.17 0.82 26.09
N MET A 18 39.30 -0.15 25.81
CA MET A 18 38.27 -0.01 24.80
C MET A 18 37.40 1.17 25.23
N ASP A 19 37.54 2.30 24.53
CA ASP A 19 36.62 3.42 24.71
C ASP A 19 35.25 2.98 24.16
N TYR A 20 34.41 2.48 25.06
CA TYR A 20 33.04 2.07 24.75
C TYR A 20 32.19 3.21 24.18
N ASN A 21 32.64 4.47 24.24
CA ASN A 21 31.98 5.58 23.57
C ASN A 21 32.13 5.54 22.04
N LEU A 22 33.21 4.97 21.50
CA LEU A 22 33.40 4.82 20.05
C LEU A 22 32.43 3.80 19.42
N SER A 23 31.84 2.92 20.23
CA SER A 23 30.88 1.90 19.80
C SER A 23 29.42 2.26 20.10
N LYS A 24 29.15 3.50 20.55
CA LYS A 24 27.78 3.95 20.83
C LYS A 24 27.07 4.30 19.53
N VAL A 25 26.00 3.54 19.28
CA VAL A 25 25.02 3.89 18.26
C VAL A 25 24.37 5.24 18.64
N PRO A 26 24.01 6.12 17.68
CA PRO A 26 23.30 7.36 17.96
C PRO A 26 22.03 7.12 18.81
N PRO A 27 21.58 8.12 19.58
CA PRO A 27 20.30 8.02 20.28
C PRO A 27 19.18 7.76 19.29
N PHE A 28 18.22 6.93 19.69
CA PHE A 28 16.99 6.76 18.93
C PHE A 28 16.01 7.89 19.25
N SER A 29 15.11 8.16 18.31
CA SER A 29 13.97 9.06 18.49
C SER A 29 12.68 8.24 18.46
N LEU A 30 11.67 8.69 19.17
CA LEU A 30 10.32 8.12 19.08
C LEU A 30 9.41 9.15 18.43
N LEU A 31 8.85 8.79 17.28
CA LEU A 31 7.85 9.59 16.59
C LEU A 31 6.47 9.39 17.23
N ASP A 32 5.66 10.44 17.20
CA ASP A 32 4.24 10.33 17.52
C ASP A 32 3.54 9.41 16.50
N GLU A 33 2.56 8.64 16.97
CA GLU A 33 1.79 7.78 16.08
C GLU A 33 0.94 8.66 15.14
N PRO A 34 1.07 8.53 13.81
CA PRO A 34 0.40 9.41 12.87
C PRO A 34 -1.12 9.31 12.98
N GLU A 35 -1.78 10.45 13.00
CA GLU A 35 -3.23 10.54 13.09
C GLU A 35 -3.88 10.58 11.70
N LEU A 36 -5.16 10.20 11.66
CA LEU A 36 -5.98 10.22 10.45
C LEU A 36 -7.11 11.24 10.63
N THR A 37 -7.44 11.94 9.57
CA THR A 37 -8.55 12.90 9.53
C THR A 37 -9.74 12.33 8.76
N PHE A 38 -10.93 12.63 9.26
CA PHE A 38 -12.23 12.17 8.76
C PHE A 38 -13.13 13.33 8.33
N ASN A 39 -12.57 14.55 8.19
CA ASN A 39 -13.25 15.70 7.60
C ASN A 39 -12.25 16.70 7.01
N ALA A 40 -12.72 17.62 6.17
CA ALA A 40 -11.85 18.58 5.49
C ALA A 40 -11.25 19.66 6.40
N ASP A 41 -11.83 19.91 7.56
CA ASP A 41 -11.37 20.93 8.51
C ASP A 41 -10.34 20.40 9.51
N ASP A 42 -9.95 19.13 9.41
CA ASP A 42 -8.99 18.46 10.30
C ASP A 42 -9.36 18.56 11.80
N THR A 43 -10.65 18.44 12.10
CA THR A 43 -11.17 18.45 13.48
C THR A 43 -11.67 17.07 13.93
N ALA A 44 -12.01 16.20 12.97
CA ALA A 44 -12.39 14.82 13.21
C ALA A 44 -11.16 13.91 13.07
N ILE A 45 -10.35 13.81 14.14
CA ILE A 45 -9.08 13.10 14.13
C ILE A 45 -9.13 11.83 14.97
N ASP A 46 -8.58 10.73 14.45
CA ASP A 46 -8.33 9.50 15.21
C ASP A 46 -7.09 8.75 14.69
N VAL A 47 -6.35 8.10 15.59
CA VAL A 47 -5.22 7.23 15.27
C VAL A 47 -5.68 5.91 14.63
N ASN A 48 -6.82 5.35 15.04
CA ASN A 48 -7.33 4.08 14.56
C ASN A 48 -8.36 4.33 13.42
N PRO A 49 -8.13 3.79 12.21
CA PRO A 49 -8.99 4.04 11.05
C PRO A 49 -10.44 3.58 11.27
N LEU A 50 -10.64 2.42 11.90
CA LEU A 50 -11.97 1.84 12.11
C LEU A 50 -12.72 2.58 13.21
N ARG A 51 -12.03 2.95 14.29
CA ARG A 51 -12.62 3.74 15.39
C ARG A 51 -13.02 5.13 14.88
N GLY A 52 -12.15 5.78 14.11
CA GLY A 52 -12.44 7.08 13.51
C GLY A 52 -13.62 7.02 12.54
N LEU A 53 -13.69 6.00 11.66
CA LEU A 53 -14.84 5.80 10.78
C LEU A 53 -16.16 5.64 11.57
N LEU A 54 -16.15 4.91 12.68
CA LEU A 54 -17.36 4.76 13.52
C LEU A 54 -17.79 6.07 14.16
N ARG A 55 -16.81 6.87 14.63
CA ARG A 55 -17.07 8.08 15.40
C ARG A 55 -17.48 9.25 14.51
N PHE A 56 -16.86 9.37 13.33
CA PHE A 56 -16.94 10.55 12.50
C PHE A 56 -17.54 10.29 11.11
N GLY A 57 -17.62 9.04 10.67
CA GLY A 57 -17.95 8.69 9.29
C GLY A 57 -16.74 8.79 8.36
N ALA A 58 -16.96 8.60 7.07
CA ALA A 58 -15.91 8.73 6.05
C ALA A 58 -15.57 10.19 5.75
N TYR A 59 -14.30 10.46 5.42
CA TYR A 59 -13.80 11.80 5.10
C TYR A 59 -14.68 12.58 4.12
N ASN A 60 -15.02 11.97 2.98
CA ASN A 60 -15.89 12.58 1.99
C ASN A 60 -17.36 12.14 2.12
N GLY A 61 -17.76 11.52 3.22
CA GLY A 61 -19.14 11.07 3.44
C GLY A 61 -20.20 12.15 3.18
N PRO A 62 -20.04 13.39 3.69
CA PRO A 62 -21.00 14.47 3.46
C PRO A 62 -21.20 14.86 1.99
N THR A 63 -20.16 14.72 1.17
CA THR A 63 -20.23 15.04 -0.27
C THR A 63 -20.52 13.81 -1.14
N PHE A 64 -20.15 12.62 -0.66
CA PHE A 64 -20.30 11.35 -1.37
C PHE A 64 -21.76 11.05 -1.70
N SER A 65 -22.68 11.24 -0.75
CA SER A 65 -24.12 11.05 -0.97
C SER A 65 -24.70 12.00 -2.04
N GLY A 66 -24.05 13.14 -2.29
CA GLY A 66 -24.47 14.09 -3.32
C GLY A 66 -24.25 13.60 -4.75
N TYR A 67 -23.22 12.77 -4.99
CA TYR A 67 -22.93 12.19 -6.31
C TYR A 67 -23.13 10.66 -6.38
N THR A 68 -23.28 9.99 -5.25
CA THR A 68 -23.61 8.56 -5.15
C THR A 68 -24.62 8.36 -4.01
N PRO A 69 -25.92 8.66 -4.25
CA PRO A 69 -26.96 8.62 -3.21
C PRO A 69 -27.28 7.18 -2.76
N GLU A 70 -26.99 6.20 -3.59
CA GLU A 70 -26.99 4.77 -3.29
C GLU A 70 -25.80 4.11 -3.99
N LEU A 71 -25.17 3.14 -3.34
CA LEU A 71 -24.07 2.37 -3.94
C LEU A 71 -24.66 1.12 -4.60
N ARG A 72 -24.70 1.12 -5.93
CA ARG A 72 -25.30 0.05 -6.75
C ARG A 72 -24.24 -0.96 -7.15
N VAL A 73 -24.45 -2.20 -6.72
CA VAL A 73 -23.52 -3.30 -6.96
C VAL A 73 -24.03 -4.20 -8.08
N ALA A 74 -23.28 -4.26 -9.18
CA ALA A 74 -23.43 -5.26 -10.23
C ALA A 74 -22.66 -6.54 -9.87
N ALA A 75 -22.96 -7.63 -10.56
CA ALA A 75 -22.34 -8.93 -10.25
C ALA A 75 -22.12 -9.75 -11.52
N ILE A 76 -20.95 -10.37 -11.58
CA ILE A 76 -20.57 -11.38 -12.57
C ILE A 76 -20.23 -12.64 -11.79
N ALA A 77 -20.93 -13.74 -12.06
CA ALA A 77 -20.71 -14.99 -11.34
C ALA A 77 -21.22 -16.22 -12.10
N PRO A 78 -20.61 -17.41 -11.87
CA PRO A 78 -21.21 -18.68 -12.20
C PRO A 78 -22.62 -18.82 -11.60
N VAL A 79 -23.53 -19.54 -12.25
CA VAL A 79 -24.92 -19.74 -11.78
C VAL A 79 -24.98 -20.22 -10.33
N SER A 80 -24.13 -21.18 -9.93
CA SER A 80 -24.08 -21.71 -8.55
C SER A 80 -23.61 -20.70 -7.49
N GLY A 81 -22.90 -19.64 -7.88
CA GLY A 81 -22.35 -18.63 -6.97
C GLY A 81 -23.34 -17.57 -6.50
N TRP A 82 -24.45 -17.37 -7.22
CA TRP A 82 -25.40 -16.28 -6.97
C TRP A 82 -26.02 -16.25 -5.57
N PRO A 83 -26.51 -17.38 -5.01
CA PRO A 83 -27.05 -17.39 -3.65
C PRO A 83 -26.01 -16.96 -2.61
N ARG A 84 -24.75 -17.38 -2.81
CA ARG A 84 -23.64 -17.04 -1.89
C ARG A 84 -23.24 -15.57 -1.98
N LEU A 85 -23.22 -14.99 -3.18
CA LEU A 85 -22.99 -13.56 -3.36
C LEU A 85 -24.08 -12.70 -2.72
N ARG A 86 -25.35 -13.12 -2.83
CA ARG A 86 -26.45 -12.44 -2.12
C ARG A 86 -26.22 -12.46 -0.61
N GLY A 87 -25.96 -13.64 -0.04
CA GLY A 87 -25.67 -13.76 1.39
C GLY A 87 -24.43 -12.97 1.85
N LEU A 88 -23.45 -12.78 0.97
CA LEU A 88 -22.29 -11.93 1.21
C LEU A 88 -22.67 -10.45 1.32
N ILE A 89 -23.52 -9.95 0.41
CA ILE A 89 -24.05 -8.57 0.49
C ILE A 89 -24.90 -8.38 1.75
N ASP A 90 -25.73 -9.36 2.11
CA ASP A 90 -26.54 -9.30 3.33
C ASP A 90 -25.65 -9.27 4.59
N THR A 91 -24.53 -9.99 4.57
CA THR A 91 -23.51 -9.91 5.62
C THR A 91 -22.95 -8.49 5.73
N VAL A 92 -22.65 -7.82 4.61
CA VAL A 92 -22.11 -6.45 4.60
C VAL A 92 -23.14 -5.41 5.05
N ARG A 93 -24.43 -5.64 4.80
CA ARG A 93 -25.51 -4.75 5.24
C ARG A 93 -25.77 -4.85 6.75
N ALA A 94 -25.58 -6.04 7.33
CA ALA A 94 -25.85 -6.29 8.74
C ALA A 94 -24.69 -5.87 9.67
N GLY A 95 -25.03 -5.62 10.93
CA GLY A 95 -24.04 -5.40 12.00
C GLY A 95 -23.44 -6.71 12.52
N HIS A 96 -22.18 -6.67 12.96
CA HIS A 96 -21.44 -7.83 13.46
C HIS A 96 -20.47 -7.48 14.59
N GLU A 97 -20.47 -8.29 15.63
CA GLU A 97 -19.47 -8.22 16.71
C GLU A 97 -18.09 -8.75 16.27
N ALA A 98 -17.04 -8.08 16.72
CA ALA A 98 -15.66 -8.47 16.45
C ALA A 98 -15.25 -9.68 17.31
N LYS A 99 -15.01 -10.83 16.66
CA LYS A 99 -14.56 -12.08 17.31
C LYS A 99 -13.05 -12.29 17.27
N ASP A 100 -12.34 -11.46 16.52
CA ASP A 100 -10.88 -11.45 16.41
C ASP A 100 -10.35 -10.03 16.65
N ARG A 101 -9.06 -9.93 17.02
CA ARG A 101 -8.38 -8.64 17.24
C ARG A 101 -9.22 -7.66 18.09
N ALA A 102 -9.83 -8.15 19.16
CA ALA A 102 -10.75 -7.39 20.02
C ALA A 102 -10.14 -6.11 20.63
N ASN A 103 -8.80 -5.97 20.66
CA ASN A 103 -8.14 -4.73 21.06
C ASN A 103 -8.00 -3.70 19.91
N TYR A 104 -8.50 -3.98 18.72
CA TYR A 104 -8.27 -3.15 17.54
C TYR A 104 -9.50 -2.99 16.66
N VAL A 105 -10.22 -4.08 16.38
CA VAL A 105 -11.40 -4.07 15.52
C VAL A 105 -12.64 -3.81 16.38
N PRO A 106 -13.34 -2.68 16.18
CA PRO A 106 -14.62 -2.45 16.84
C PRO A 106 -15.75 -3.22 16.13
N ALA A 107 -16.91 -3.31 16.78
CA ALA A 107 -18.12 -3.87 16.16
C ALA A 107 -18.44 -3.14 14.84
N PHE A 108 -18.82 -3.91 13.82
CA PHE A 108 -19.21 -3.37 12.53
C PHE A 108 -20.71 -3.02 12.54
N PRO A 109 -21.13 -1.80 12.16
CA PRO A 109 -22.51 -1.35 12.34
C PRO A 109 -23.42 -1.66 11.13
N GLY A 110 -22.89 -2.28 10.07
CA GLY A 110 -23.56 -2.36 8.77
C GLY A 110 -23.07 -1.26 7.82
N PHE A 111 -23.08 -1.54 6.51
CA PHE A 111 -22.57 -0.61 5.49
C PHE A 111 -23.22 0.77 5.56
N GLU A 112 -24.55 0.82 5.60
CA GLU A 112 -25.32 2.07 5.63
C GLU A 112 -25.14 2.81 6.96
N GLY A 113 -25.08 2.08 8.08
CA GLY A 113 -24.78 2.65 9.38
C GLY A 113 -23.41 3.34 9.42
N LEU A 114 -22.44 2.80 8.70
CA LEU A 114 -21.07 3.31 8.62
C LEU A 114 -20.91 4.48 7.63
N PHE A 115 -21.35 4.30 6.38
CA PHE A 115 -21.10 5.25 5.29
C PHE A 115 -22.27 6.19 4.98
N LYS A 116 -23.41 6.02 5.67
CA LYS A 116 -24.62 6.83 5.50
C LYS A 116 -25.20 6.82 4.08
N VAL A 117 -24.91 5.76 3.33
CA VAL A 117 -25.41 5.51 1.98
C VAL A 117 -25.91 4.07 1.87
N PRO A 118 -27.11 3.84 1.29
CA PRO A 118 -27.62 2.49 1.07
C PRO A 118 -26.72 1.68 0.15
N LEU A 119 -26.50 0.41 0.48
CA LEU A 119 -25.85 -0.56 -0.40
C LEU A 119 -26.95 -1.35 -1.13
N VAL A 120 -27.12 -1.15 -2.44
CA VAL A 120 -28.22 -1.74 -3.21
C VAL A 120 -27.71 -2.68 -4.32
N ALA A 121 -28.57 -3.60 -4.75
CA ALA A 121 -28.28 -4.39 -5.95
C ALA A 121 -28.58 -3.53 -7.18
N ALA A 122 -27.68 -3.56 -8.17
CA ALA A 122 -27.92 -2.88 -9.43
C ALA A 122 -29.09 -3.53 -10.23
N PRO A 123 -29.60 -2.87 -11.29
CA PRO A 123 -30.65 -3.44 -12.14
C PRO A 123 -30.28 -4.81 -12.75
N LYS A 124 -31.29 -5.60 -13.12
CA LYS A 124 -31.08 -6.98 -13.59
C LYS A 124 -30.24 -7.08 -14.85
N GLU A 125 -30.20 -6.02 -15.68
CA GLU A 125 -29.55 -6.03 -16.99
C GLU A 125 -28.02 -6.01 -16.89
N VAL A 126 -27.48 -5.52 -15.76
CA VAL A 126 -26.03 -5.44 -15.49
C VAL A 126 -25.51 -6.63 -14.67
N HIS A 127 -26.37 -7.61 -14.40
CA HIS A 127 -25.98 -8.88 -13.79
C HIS A 127 -25.65 -9.90 -14.88
N ILE A 128 -24.42 -10.44 -14.87
CA ILE A 128 -23.93 -11.37 -15.88
C ILE A 128 -23.75 -12.75 -15.25
N LYS A 129 -24.58 -13.70 -15.70
CA LYS A 129 -24.50 -15.10 -15.28
C LYS A 129 -23.59 -15.87 -16.23
N TRP A 130 -22.53 -16.46 -15.68
CA TRP A 130 -21.68 -17.40 -16.40
C TRP A 130 -22.15 -18.84 -16.16
N PRO A 131 -21.96 -19.75 -17.12
CA PRO A 131 -22.10 -21.17 -16.88
C PRO A 131 -21.22 -21.63 -15.72
N ASP A 132 -21.64 -22.68 -15.02
CA ASP A 132 -20.83 -23.25 -13.93
C ASP A 132 -19.60 -24.01 -14.43
N ASP A 133 -19.70 -24.59 -15.63
CA ASP A 133 -18.59 -25.22 -16.32
C ASP A 133 -17.79 -24.16 -17.09
N LEU A 134 -16.49 -24.09 -16.79
CA LEU A 134 -15.55 -23.20 -17.47
C LEU A 134 -15.45 -23.53 -18.98
N THR A 135 -15.63 -24.79 -19.37
CA THR A 135 -15.51 -25.17 -20.80
C THR A 135 -16.62 -24.58 -21.65
N ALA A 136 -17.74 -24.19 -21.04
CA ALA A 136 -18.85 -23.49 -21.68
C ALA A 136 -18.65 -21.96 -21.76
N LEU A 137 -17.53 -21.43 -21.26
CA LEU A 137 -17.18 -20.02 -21.37
C LEU A 137 -16.40 -19.68 -22.65
N GLY A 138 -16.63 -18.47 -23.14
CA GLY A 138 -15.88 -17.86 -24.24
C GLY A 138 -16.08 -18.56 -25.58
N ARG A 139 -15.13 -18.39 -26.50
CA ARG A 139 -15.22 -18.84 -27.90
C ARG A 139 -14.34 -20.06 -28.23
N GLY A 140 -13.99 -20.90 -27.24
CA GLY A 140 -13.03 -21.99 -27.42
C GLY A 140 -11.65 -21.69 -26.82
N GLY A 141 -10.71 -22.65 -26.94
CA GLY A 141 -9.32 -22.47 -26.50
C GLY A 141 -8.99 -23.05 -25.13
N ALA A 142 -7.81 -22.70 -24.62
CA ALA A 142 -7.33 -23.12 -23.32
C ALA A 142 -8.17 -22.49 -22.18
N PRO A 143 -8.15 -23.07 -20.95
CA PRO A 143 -8.95 -22.57 -19.82
C PRO A 143 -8.81 -21.07 -19.53
N HIS A 144 -7.57 -20.55 -19.56
CA HIS A 144 -7.27 -19.15 -19.28
C HIS A 144 -7.76 -18.21 -20.40
N GLU A 145 -7.68 -18.63 -21.67
CA GLU A 145 -8.17 -17.87 -22.82
C GLU A 145 -9.69 -17.72 -22.79
N ARG A 146 -10.40 -18.80 -22.42
CA ARG A 146 -11.86 -18.79 -22.24
C ARG A 146 -12.30 -17.83 -21.15
N LEU A 147 -11.62 -17.88 -20.00
CA LEU A 147 -11.89 -16.97 -18.89
C LEU A 147 -11.61 -15.51 -19.30
N PHE A 148 -10.49 -15.25 -19.97
CA PHE A 148 -10.14 -13.92 -20.45
C PHE A 148 -11.18 -13.38 -21.45
N ALA A 149 -11.58 -14.17 -22.44
CA ALA A 149 -12.62 -13.79 -23.39
C ALA A 149 -13.94 -13.47 -22.69
N ALA A 150 -14.37 -14.31 -21.74
CA ALA A 150 -15.58 -14.08 -20.96
C ALA A 150 -15.51 -12.81 -20.10
N MET A 151 -14.37 -12.51 -19.48
CA MET A 151 -14.15 -11.26 -18.76
C MET A 151 -14.20 -10.05 -19.70
N SER A 152 -13.57 -10.14 -20.87
CA SER A 152 -13.55 -9.06 -21.86
C SER A 152 -14.96 -8.75 -22.38
N ASP A 153 -15.73 -9.78 -22.77
CA ASP A 153 -17.10 -9.64 -23.23
C ASP A 153 -18.01 -9.05 -22.13
N ALA A 154 -17.81 -9.49 -20.89
CA ALA A 154 -18.57 -8.97 -19.75
C ALA A 154 -18.30 -7.49 -19.49
N MET A 155 -17.03 -7.07 -19.52
CA MET A 155 -16.68 -5.65 -19.33
C MET A 155 -17.21 -4.79 -20.48
N ALA A 156 -17.10 -5.24 -21.73
CA ALA A 156 -17.64 -4.52 -22.88
C ALA A 156 -19.17 -4.35 -22.80
N ARG A 157 -19.88 -5.39 -22.34
CA ARG A 157 -21.33 -5.30 -22.10
C ARG A 157 -21.68 -4.31 -20.98
N LEU A 158 -20.91 -4.31 -19.90
CA LEU A 158 -21.14 -3.41 -18.76
C LEU A 158 -20.82 -1.95 -19.08
N ASP A 159 -19.82 -1.71 -19.93
CA ASP A 159 -19.46 -0.37 -20.40
C ASP A 159 -20.63 0.32 -21.11
N ALA A 160 -21.40 -0.42 -21.92
CA ALA A 160 -22.62 0.09 -22.56
C ALA A 160 -23.75 0.49 -21.58
N MET A 161 -23.62 0.15 -20.29
CA MET A 161 -24.60 0.43 -19.23
C MET A 161 -23.91 1.03 -17.98
N ARG A 162 -22.84 1.80 -18.20
CA ARG A 162 -21.93 2.27 -17.14
C ARG A 162 -22.61 3.11 -16.06
N ASP A 163 -23.72 3.77 -16.39
CA ASP A 163 -24.52 4.63 -15.51
C ASP A 163 -25.40 3.84 -14.52
N LYS A 164 -25.58 2.53 -14.72
CA LYS A 164 -26.50 1.68 -13.93
C LYS A 164 -25.87 1.04 -12.69
N PHE A 165 -24.55 1.13 -12.51
CA PHE A 165 -23.84 0.54 -11.38
C PHE A 165 -22.59 1.34 -11.03
N ASP A 166 -22.11 1.15 -9.80
CA ASP A 166 -20.94 1.86 -9.29
C ASP A 166 -19.74 0.91 -9.12
N VAL A 167 -20.00 -0.33 -8.70
CA VAL A 167 -18.97 -1.37 -8.52
C VAL A 167 -19.48 -2.74 -9.02
N VAL A 168 -18.58 -3.55 -9.57
CA VAL A 168 -18.89 -4.91 -10.03
C VAL A 168 -18.20 -5.95 -9.13
N LEU A 169 -18.98 -6.82 -8.50
CA LEU A 169 -18.46 -8.03 -7.88
C LEU A 169 -18.19 -9.09 -8.95
N VAL A 170 -17.01 -9.69 -8.95
CA VAL A 170 -16.64 -10.75 -9.89
C VAL A 170 -16.28 -12.01 -9.10
N HIS A 171 -17.14 -13.00 -9.11
CA HIS A 171 -16.89 -14.28 -8.45
C HIS A 171 -16.08 -15.20 -9.36
N LEU A 172 -14.85 -15.49 -8.91
CA LEU A 172 -13.97 -16.48 -9.51
C LEU A 172 -13.90 -17.69 -8.56
N PRO A 173 -14.64 -18.78 -8.83
CA PRO A 173 -14.71 -19.93 -7.92
C PRO A 173 -13.40 -20.71 -7.92
N ASP A 174 -13.06 -21.34 -6.79
CA ASP A 174 -11.77 -22.02 -6.61
C ASP A 174 -11.62 -23.22 -7.58
N LYS A 175 -12.73 -23.82 -8.03
CA LYS A 175 -12.75 -24.86 -9.08
C LYS A 175 -12.19 -24.39 -10.43
N TRP A 176 -12.12 -23.08 -10.68
CA TRP A 176 -11.54 -22.50 -11.89
C TRP A 176 -10.06 -22.17 -11.73
N ALA A 177 -9.40 -22.58 -10.63
CA ALA A 177 -7.98 -22.37 -10.41
C ALA A 177 -7.07 -22.72 -11.61
N PRO A 178 -7.30 -23.79 -12.39
CA PRO A 178 -6.50 -24.08 -13.58
C PRO A 178 -6.53 -22.99 -14.67
N ALA A 179 -7.51 -22.09 -14.64
CA ALA A 179 -7.65 -20.98 -15.59
C ALA A 179 -7.06 -19.67 -15.08
N PHE A 180 -6.65 -19.59 -13.81
CA PHE A 180 -6.24 -18.32 -13.22
C PHE A 180 -4.83 -17.92 -13.58
N ASN A 181 -3.96 -18.87 -13.96
CA ASN A 181 -2.56 -18.61 -14.25
C ASN A 181 -2.12 -19.38 -15.50
N ALA A 182 -1.41 -18.70 -16.39
CA ALA A 182 -0.66 -19.29 -17.49
C ALA A 182 0.60 -18.45 -17.75
N ALA A 183 1.47 -18.89 -18.67
CA ALA A 183 2.67 -18.13 -19.00
C ALA A 183 2.28 -16.72 -19.52
N GLY A 184 2.70 -15.67 -18.79
CA GLY A 184 2.36 -14.29 -19.12
C GLY A 184 0.90 -13.90 -18.86
N PHE A 185 0.15 -14.68 -18.08
CA PHE A 185 -1.25 -14.43 -17.77
C PHE A 185 -1.56 -14.69 -16.29
N ASP A 186 -2.19 -13.70 -15.66
CA ASP A 186 -2.86 -13.82 -14.37
C ASP A 186 -4.29 -13.27 -14.51
N ALA A 187 -5.29 -14.07 -14.13
CA ALA A 187 -6.70 -13.71 -14.34
C ALA A 187 -7.14 -12.50 -13.49
N HIS A 188 -6.56 -12.33 -12.30
CA HIS A 188 -6.84 -11.17 -11.46
C HIS A 188 -6.29 -9.91 -12.13
N ASP A 189 -5.01 -9.91 -12.52
CA ASP A 189 -4.37 -8.78 -13.19
C ASP A 189 -5.03 -8.44 -14.53
N ALA A 190 -5.38 -9.46 -15.32
CA ALA A 190 -6.13 -9.28 -16.56
C ALA A 190 -7.50 -8.63 -16.32
N LEU A 191 -8.23 -9.06 -15.29
CA LEU A 191 -9.50 -8.43 -14.91
C LEU A 191 -9.32 -6.98 -14.46
N LYS A 192 -8.26 -6.67 -13.70
CA LYS A 192 -7.94 -5.31 -13.27
C LYS A 192 -7.60 -4.41 -14.46
N ALA A 193 -6.83 -4.90 -15.42
CA ALA A 193 -6.52 -4.16 -16.63
C ALA A 193 -7.76 -3.92 -17.52
N LEU A 194 -8.63 -4.93 -17.67
CA LEU A 194 -9.91 -4.76 -18.37
C LEU A 194 -10.81 -3.75 -17.66
N GLY A 195 -10.95 -3.84 -16.33
CA GLY A 195 -11.70 -2.87 -15.54
C GLY A 195 -11.13 -1.45 -15.67
N ALA A 196 -9.81 -1.30 -15.67
CA ALA A 196 -9.15 -0.02 -15.90
C ALA A 196 -9.45 0.54 -17.31
N LYS A 197 -9.38 -0.30 -18.34
CA LYS A 197 -9.67 0.08 -19.74
C LYS A 197 -11.07 0.70 -19.89
N TYR A 198 -12.07 0.13 -19.24
CA TYR A 198 -13.48 0.59 -19.31
C TYR A 198 -13.89 1.50 -18.14
N ALA A 199 -12.94 1.89 -17.28
CA ALA A 199 -13.24 2.64 -16.04
C ALA A 199 -14.33 1.99 -15.16
N ILE A 200 -14.32 0.65 -15.09
CA ILE A 200 -15.23 -0.19 -14.30
C ILE A 200 -14.49 -0.68 -13.05
N PRO A 201 -14.88 -0.22 -11.83
CA PRO A 201 -14.32 -0.74 -10.59
C PRO A 201 -14.76 -2.18 -10.33
N THR A 202 -13.80 -3.09 -10.17
CA THR A 202 -14.07 -4.51 -9.91
C THR A 202 -13.61 -4.96 -8.53
N GLN A 203 -14.38 -5.82 -7.88
CA GLN A 203 -14.00 -6.51 -6.64
C GLN A 203 -14.07 -8.02 -6.87
N VAL A 204 -12.91 -8.67 -6.84
CA VAL A 204 -12.82 -10.13 -6.99
C VAL A 204 -13.27 -10.80 -5.70
N ILE A 205 -14.11 -11.82 -5.84
CA ILE A 205 -14.59 -12.69 -4.77
C ILE A 205 -14.16 -14.11 -5.11
N ASN A 206 -13.54 -14.83 -4.18
CA ASN A 206 -13.20 -16.24 -4.29
C ASN A 206 -13.96 -17.06 -3.22
N ASP A 207 -13.90 -18.39 -3.28
CA ASP A 207 -14.74 -19.22 -2.41
C ASP A 207 -14.35 -19.13 -0.93
N ARG A 208 -13.12 -18.72 -0.62
CA ARG A 208 -12.64 -18.51 0.75
C ARG A 208 -13.46 -17.46 1.49
N VAL A 209 -13.97 -16.44 0.79
CA VAL A 209 -14.84 -15.41 1.39
C VAL A 209 -16.12 -16.01 1.97
N PHE A 210 -16.70 -17.03 1.32
CA PHE A 210 -17.94 -17.63 1.79
C PHE A 210 -17.75 -18.49 3.05
N ASN A 211 -16.56 -19.09 3.20
CA ASN A 211 -16.20 -19.92 4.34
C ASN A 211 -15.52 -19.14 5.48
N PHE A 212 -15.30 -17.84 5.32
CA PHE A 212 -14.63 -17.02 6.33
C PHE A 212 -15.56 -16.75 7.52
N GLY A 213 -15.19 -17.29 8.69
CA GLY A 213 -16.03 -17.27 9.89
C GLY A 213 -16.07 -15.94 10.65
N LEU A 214 -15.07 -15.05 10.46
CA LEU A 214 -14.97 -13.78 11.16
C LEU A 214 -15.76 -12.69 10.42
N LYS A 215 -17.08 -12.66 10.64
CA LYS A 215 -18.01 -11.81 9.87
C LYS A 215 -17.75 -10.31 9.98
N ALA A 216 -17.44 -9.79 11.18
CA ALA A 216 -17.09 -8.37 11.34
C ALA A 216 -15.84 -7.99 10.51
N SER A 217 -14.77 -8.80 10.59
CA SER A 217 -13.54 -8.57 9.82
C SER A 217 -13.77 -8.65 8.30
N LEU A 218 -14.63 -9.57 7.85
CA LEU A 218 -15.04 -9.64 6.44
C LEU A 218 -15.82 -8.39 6.03
N ALA A 219 -16.78 -7.98 6.86
CA ALA A 219 -17.68 -6.87 6.56
C ALA A 219 -16.91 -5.55 6.53
N TRP A 220 -15.99 -5.31 7.48
CA TRP A 220 -15.09 -4.15 7.47
C TRP A 220 -14.30 -4.05 6.16
N ARG A 221 -13.59 -5.12 5.79
CA ARG A 221 -12.74 -5.14 4.59
C ARG A 221 -13.54 -4.93 3.31
N LEU A 222 -14.63 -5.66 3.15
CA LEU A 222 -15.45 -5.58 1.94
C LEU A 222 -16.17 -4.23 1.83
N SER A 223 -16.64 -3.67 2.95
CA SER A 223 -17.32 -2.37 2.96
C SER A 223 -16.39 -1.23 2.57
N ILE A 224 -15.18 -1.17 3.16
CA ILE A 224 -14.18 -0.15 2.80
C ILE A 224 -13.81 -0.29 1.32
N ALA A 225 -13.56 -1.51 0.83
CA ALA A 225 -13.21 -1.75 -0.56
C ALA A 225 -14.32 -1.30 -1.54
N LEU A 226 -15.59 -1.61 -1.24
CA LEU A 226 -16.74 -1.18 -2.05
C LEU A 226 -16.88 0.34 -2.06
N PHE A 227 -16.83 0.96 -0.88
CA PHE A 227 -16.94 2.42 -0.73
C PHE A 227 -15.85 3.14 -1.53
N VAL A 228 -14.58 2.72 -1.39
CA VAL A 228 -13.45 3.33 -2.10
C VAL A 228 -13.56 3.13 -3.62
N LYS A 229 -13.99 1.95 -4.07
CA LYS A 229 -14.18 1.66 -5.49
C LYS A 229 -15.29 2.50 -6.12
N ALA A 230 -16.33 2.82 -5.37
CA ALA A 230 -17.36 3.77 -5.77
C ALA A 230 -16.88 5.24 -5.75
N GLY A 231 -15.71 5.54 -5.16
CA GLY A 231 -15.17 6.91 -5.07
C GLY A 231 -15.30 7.55 -3.69
N GLY A 232 -15.57 6.75 -2.68
CA GLY A 232 -15.44 7.14 -1.29
C GLY A 232 -13.98 7.33 -0.90
N VAL A 233 -13.73 8.26 0.01
CA VAL A 233 -12.46 8.51 0.67
C VAL A 233 -12.74 8.28 2.15
N PRO A 234 -12.30 7.14 2.73
CA PRO A 234 -12.68 6.78 4.08
C PRO A 234 -11.98 7.65 5.13
N TRP A 235 -10.69 7.95 4.92
CA TRP A 235 -9.89 8.84 5.77
C TRP A 235 -8.69 9.38 5.00
N LYS A 236 -8.06 10.43 5.51
CA LYS A 236 -6.78 10.97 5.03
C LYS A 236 -5.76 11.04 6.17
N LEU A 237 -4.50 11.39 5.87
CA LEU A 237 -3.53 11.74 6.91
C LEU A 237 -3.92 13.09 7.51
N ALA A 238 -3.95 13.19 8.83
CA ALA A 238 -4.05 14.49 9.50
C ALA A 238 -2.74 15.27 9.29
N PRO A 239 -2.76 16.61 9.39
CA PRO A 239 -1.56 17.44 9.35
C PRO A 239 -0.51 16.96 10.36
N MET A 240 0.72 16.76 9.89
CA MET A 240 1.83 16.28 10.72
C MET A 240 2.81 17.41 11.01
N LYS A 241 3.18 17.56 12.29
CA LYS A 241 4.15 18.57 12.71
C LYS A 241 5.48 18.41 11.98
N GLY A 242 5.97 19.48 11.36
CA GLY A 242 7.23 19.51 10.62
C GLY A 242 7.14 19.01 9.18
N VAL A 243 5.98 18.54 8.73
CA VAL A 243 5.72 18.24 7.31
C VAL A 243 5.06 19.47 6.67
N PRO A 244 5.64 20.07 5.62
CA PRO A 244 5.03 21.22 4.96
C PRO A 244 3.64 20.90 4.37
N GLU A 245 2.69 21.81 4.54
CA GLU A 245 1.43 21.76 3.80
C GLU A 245 1.69 21.77 2.28
N GLY A 246 0.84 21.06 1.52
CA GLY A 246 1.04 20.93 0.07
C GLY A 246 2.22 20.02 -0.30
N THR A 247 2.65 19.14 0.61
CA THR A 247 3.56 18.03 0.27
C THR A 247 2.84 16.98 -0.56
N ALA A 248 3.45 16.56 -1.67
CA ALA A 248 2.99 15.46 -2.50
C ALA A 248 4.02 14.33 -2.51
N TYR A 249 3.57 13.09 -2.67
CA TYR A 249 4.44 11.92 -2.71
C TYR A 249 4.33 11.21 -4.04
N VAL A 250 5.45 10.73 -4.56
CA VAL A 250 5.53 9.93 -5.77
C VAL A 250 6.16 8.58 -5.45
N GLY A 251 5.42 7.49 -5.63
CA GLY A 251 5.96 6.14 -5.52
C GLY A 251 6.44 5.64 -6.88
N LEU A 252 7.69 5.17 -6.97
CA LEU A 252 8.28 4.57 -8.17
C LEU A 252 8.52 3.07 -7.99
N ALA A 253 8.04 2.30 -8.95
CA ALA A 253 8.41 0.90 -9.12
C ALA A 253 8.72 0.60 -10.58
N TYR A 254 9.50 -0.45 -10.79
CA TYR A 254 9.92 -0.87 -12.12
C TYR A 254 9.43 -2.29 -12.38
N ALA A 255 8.89 -2.51 -13.57
CA ALA A 255 8.63 -3.82 -14.11
C ALA A 255 9.55 -4.06 -15.30
N LEU A 256 10.08 -5.28 -15.41
CA LEU A 256 10.74 -5.73 -16.63
C LEU A 256 9.69 -6.45 -17.47
N ARG A 257 9.58 -6.06 -18.74
CA ARG A 257 8.64 -6.66 -19.68
C ARG A 257 9.40 -7.49 -20.73
N GLY A 258 8.93 -8.70 -21.01
CA GLY A 258 9.54 -9.65 -21.95
C GLY A 258 10.29 -10.81 -21.28
N ASP A 259 11.02 -11.62 -22.07
CA ASP A 259 11.85 -12.72 -21.56
C ASP A 259 12.92 -12.16 -20.61
N PRO A 260 13.06 -12.69 -19.38
CA PRO A 260 14.14 -12.30 -18.46
C PRO A 260 15.52 -12.25 -19.12
N ARG A 261 15.84 -13.15 -20.08
CA ARG A 261 17.11 -13.24 -20.82
C ARG A 261 17.30 -12.12 -21.86
N ALA A 262 16.23 -11.48 -22.30
CA ALA A 262 16.21 -10.41 -23.29
C ALA A 262 15.23 -9.31 -22.84
N ALA A 263 15.41 -8.77 -21.63
CA ALA A 263 14.55 -7.73 -21.10
C ALA A 263 14.61 -6.50 -22.03
N GLN A 264 13.54 -6.25 -22.78
CA GLN A 264 13.52 -5.22 -23.81
C GLN A 264 13.19 -3.82 -23.25
N PHE A 265 12.36 -3.74 -22.19
CA PHE A 265 11.89 -2.45 -21.67
C PHE A 265 11.71 -2.47 -20.14
N VAL A 266 12.06 -1.34 -19.52
CA VAL A 266 11.70 -1.02 -18.13
C VAL A 266 10.39 -0.24 -18.14
N THR A 267 9.32 -0.79 -17.57
CA THR A 267 8.10 -0.01 -17.33
C THR A 267 8.21 0.63 -15.95
N CYS A 268 8.28 1.95 -15.91
CA CYS A 268 8.19 2.71 -14.68
C CYS A 268 6.73 2.98 -14.34
N CYS A 269 6.41 2.69 -13.09
CA CYS A 269 5.11 2.87 -12.48
C CYS A 269 5.22 4.00 -11.47
N SER A 270 4.72 5.19 -11.83
CA SER A 270 4.65 6.34 -10.92
C SER A 270 3.24 6.48 -10.37
N GLN A 271 3.13 6.74 -9.07
CA GLN A 271 1.87 7.09 -8.43
C GLN A 271 2.01 8.39 -7.65
N VAL A 272 1.11 9.34 -7.90
CA VAL A 272 1.04 10.61 -7.17
C VAL A 272 0.04 10.52 -6.02
N PHE A 273 0.46 10.89 -4.83
CA PHE A 273 -0.37 11.14 -3.65
C PHE A 273 -0.32 12.63 -3.36
N ASP A 274 -1.47 13.29 -3.33
CA ASP A 274 -1.58 14.58 -2.66
C ASP A 274 -1.53 14.38 -1.13
N ALA A 275 -1.21 15.44 -0.38
CA ALA A 275 -1.38 15.47 1.07
C ALA A 275 -2.81 15.05 1.48
N ASP A 276 -3.75 15.28 0.57
CA ASP A 276 -5.14 14.92 0.66
C ASP A 276 -5.44 13.42 0.44
N GLY A 277 -4.51 12.54 0.06
CA GLY A 277 -4.77 11.10 -0.15
C GLY A 277 -5.82 10.70 -1.22
N GLY A 278 -6.71 11.59 -1.67
CA GLY A 278 -7.73 11.38 -2.71
C GLY A 278 -7.16 11.39 -4.13
N GLY A 279 -5.87 11.75 -4.22
CA GLY A 279 -5.06 12.02 -5.38
C GLY A 279 -4.55 10.82 -6.18
N MET A 280 -4.78 9.58 -5.75
CA MET A 280 -4.06 8.41 -6.26
C MET A 280 -4.26 8.15 -7.76
N GLN A 281 -3.37 8.72 -8.58
CA GLN A 281 -3.29 8.47 -10.01
C GLN A 281 -2.01 7.80 -10.37
N PHE A 282 -2.12 6.91 -11.34
CA PHE A 282 -1.04 6.11 -11.84
C PHE A 282 -0.60 6.55 -13.23
N VAL A 283 0.72 6.48 -13.48
CA VAL A 283 1.36 6.66 -14.78
C VAL A 283 2.20 5.42 -15.09
N ALA A 284 1.82 4.71 -16.15
CA ALA A 284 2.71 3.77 -16.82
C ALA A 284 3.56 4.54 -17.83
N PHE A 285 4.86 4.32 -17.75
CA PHE A 285 5.82 4.82 -18.71
C PHE A 285 6.70 3.67 -19.17
N GLU A 286 6.71 3.41 -20.47
CA GLU A 286 7.65 2.46 -21.08
C GLU A 286 8.94 3.24 -21.41
N ALA A 287 10.05 2.81 -20.81
CA ALA A 287 11.37 3.37 -21.09
C ALA A 287 11.65 3.28 -22.60
N ARG A 288 12.17 4.37 -23.16
CA ARG A 288 12.49 4.44 -24.60
C ARG A 288 13.88 3.88 -24.88
N ASP A 289 14.76 4.01 -23.90
CA ASP A 289 16.14 3.56 -24.04
C ASP A 289 16.23 2.05 -23.76
N PRO A 290 16.90 1.29 -24.64
CA PRO A 290 17.13 -0.13 -24.41
C PRO A 290 17.97 -0.34 -23.15
N VAL A 291 17.71 -1.44 -22.46
CA VAL A 291 18.43 -1.80 -21.22
C VAL A 291 19.90 -2.02 -21.53
N ALA A 292 20.75 -1.05 -21.20
CA ALA A 292 22.20 -1.09 -21.47
C ALA A 292 22.90 -2.29 -20.81
N ASN A 293 22.46 -2.70 -19.62
CA ASN A 293 22.96 -3.88 -18.92
C ASN A 293 21.82 -4.68 -18.28
N PRO A 294 21.37 -5.80 -18.90
CA PRO A 294 20.29 -6.63 -18.38
C PRO A 294 20.57 -7.22 -17.00
N GLN A 295 21.84 -7.49 -16.63
CA GLN A 295 22.15 -8.02 -15.30
C GLN A 295 22.03 -6.95 -14.22
N GLU A 296 22.46 -5.72 -14.51
CA GLU A 296 22.30 -4.60 -13.58
C GLU A 296 20.84 -4.24 -13.42
N ALA A 297 20.07 -4.16 -14.51
CA ALA A 297 18.63 -3.86 -14.46
C ALA A 297 17.82 -4.92 -13.71
N ARG A 298 18.25 -6.18 -13.69
CA ARG A 298 17.65 -7.23 -12.83
C ARG A 298 17.92 -7.00 -11.34
N ARG A 299 19.02 -6.36 -10.97
CA ARG A 299 19.40 -6.08 -9.56
C ARG A 299 18.89 -4.72 -9.08
N ASN A 300 19.06 -3.70 -9.90
CA ASN A 300 18.61 -2.33 -9.69
C ASN A 300 18.13 -1.77 -11.04
N PRO A 301 16.84 -1.90 -11.38
CA PRO A 301 16.28 -1.21 -12.54
C PRO A 301 16.31 0.31 -12.30
N PHE A 302 16.73 1.04 -13.33
CA PHE A 302 16.81 2.50 -13.32
C PHE A 302 16.40 3.06 -14.69
N LEU A 303 16.07 4.34 -14.72
CA LEU A 303 15.81 5.09 -15.95
C LEU A 303 17.02 5.91 -16.36
N SER A 304 17.11 6.21 -17.66
CA SER A 304 17.96 7.29 -18.14
C SER A 304 17.44 8.64 -17.64
N ARG A 305 18.28 9.67 -17.76
CA ARG A 305 17.90 11.05 -17.42
C ARG A 305 16.64 11.50 -18.19
N SER A 306 16.56 11.22 -19.49
CA SER A 306 15.43 11.57 -20.35
C SER A 306 14.14 10.88 -19.92
N ASP A 307 14.21 9.58 -19.65
CA ASP A 307 13.04 8.79 -19.24
C ASP A 307 12.57 9.21 -17.84
N MET A 308 13.49 9.41 -16.89
CA MET A 308 13.13 9.91 -15.55
C MET A 308 12.50 11.30 -15.61
N ARG A 309 13.04 12.19 -16.45
CA ARG A 309 12.45 13.52 -16.68
C ARG A 309 11.01 13.40 -17.22
N ALA A 310 10.78 12.53 -18.18
CA ALA A 310 9.44 12.32 -18.75
C ALA A 310 8.44 11.77 -17.73
N VAL A 311 8.85 10.79 -16.91
CA VAL A 311 8.01 10.23 -15.83
C VAL A 311 7.65 11.31 -14.80
N MET A 312 8.63 12.09 -14.35
CA MET A 312 8.42 13.14 -13.35
C MET A 312 7.58 14.29 -13.88
N ALA A 313 7.83 14.77 -15.11
CA ALA A 313 7.03 15.81 -15.75
C ALA A 313 5.56 15.39 -15.89
N ARG A 314 5.32 14.13 -16.27
CA ARG A 314 3.97 13.59 -16.36
C ARG A 314 3.31 13.47 -14.98
N SER A 315 4.06 13.08 -13.96
CA SER A 315 3.57 12.99 -12.58
C SER A 315 3.18 14.37 -12.04
N LEU A 316 4.00 15.41 -12.29
CA LEU A 316 3.70 16.79 -11.95
C LEU A 316 2.47 17.31 -12.70
N SER A 317 2.35 17.03 -14.00
CA SER A 317 1.18 17.43 -14.81
C SER A 317 -0.13 16.85 -14.26
N LEU A 318 -0.13 15.60 -13.78
CA LEU A 318 -1.30 15.01 -13.15
C LEU A 318 -1.65 15.69 -11.83
N TYR A 319 -0.64 15.98 -11.00
CA TYR A 319 -0.83 16.73 -9.77
C TYR A 319 -1.48 18.10 -10.05
N LEU A 320 -0.93 18.85 -11.02
CA LEU A 320 -1.43 20.16 -11.42
C LEU A 320 -2.88 20.09 -11.89
N THR A 321 -3.21 19.12 -12.74
CA THR A 321 -4.58 18.94 -13.28
C THR A 321 -5.61 18.75 -12.17
N ARG A 322 -5.25 18.00 -11.11
CA ARG A 322 -6.15 17.77 -9.96
C ARG A 322 -6.23 18.95 -9.01
N ASN A 323 -5.13 19.66 -8.81
CA ASN A 323 -5.05 20.74 -7.83
C ASN A 323 -5.31 22.13 -8.44
N GLY A 324 -6.09 22.19 -9.53
CA GLY A 324 -6.49 23.45 -10.17
C GLY A 324 -5.30 24.28 -10.67
N GLY A 325 -4.23 23.60 -11.14
CA GLY A 325 -3.00 24.23 -11.62
C GLY A 325 -2.02 24.66 -10.51
N ARG A 326 -2.31 24.38 -9.23
CA ARG A 326 -1.40 24.70 -8.12
C ARG A 326 -0.25 23.71 -8.05
N LEU A 327 0.97 24.23 -7.97
CA LEU A 327 2.18 23.44 -7.76
C LEU A 327 2.24 22.90 -6.32
N PRO A 328 2.81 21.70 -6.10
CA PRO A 328 3.11 21.24 -4.76
C PRO A 328 4.22 22.13 -4.17
N ARG A 329 4.18 22.37 -2.85
CA ARG A 329 5.28 23.07 -2.17
C ARG A 329 6.50 22.17 -2.04
N ARG A 330 6.26 20.88 -1.77
CA ARG A 330 7.29 19.84 -1.64
C ARG A 330 6.85 18.59 -2.36
N LEU A 331 7.75 17.94 -3.08
CA LEU A 331 7.50 16.66 -3.76
C LEU A 331 8.55 15.63 -3.34
N VAL A 332 8.08 14.55 -2.73
CA VAL A 332 8.92 13.47 -2.19
C VAL A 332 8.79 12.23 -3.08
N ILE A 333 9.89 11.75 -3.67
CA ILE A 333 9.93 10.55 -4.50
C ILE A 333 10.42 9.36 -3.67
N HIS A 334 9.64 8.29 -3.60
CA HIS A 334 9.97 7.02 -2.96
C HIS A 334 10.30 5.93 -3.99
N LYS A 335 11.41 5.24 -3.79
CA LYS A 335 11.87 4.09 -4.59
C LYS A 335 12.35 2.98 -3.66
N THR A 336 12.30 1.70 -4.08
CA THR A 336 12.86 0.60 -3.26
C THR A 336 14.33 0.30 -3.51
N THR A 337 14.92 0.95 -4.50
CA THR A 337 16.33 0.80 -4.86
C THR A 337 17.00 2.16 -4.91
N SER A 338 18.33 2.16 -4.88
CA SER A 338 19.13 3.39 -4.93
C SER A 338 18.91 4.19 -6.22
N PHE A 339 18.89 5.52 -6.09
CA PHE A 339 18.83 6.45 -7.20
C PHE A 339 20.19 6.56 -7.88
N LYS A 340 20.20 6.54 -9.22
CA LYS A 340 21.41 6.84 -10.00
C LYS A 340 21.52 8.34 -10.28
N ASP A 341 22.73 8.83 -10.53
CA ASP A 341 22.97 10.25 -10.83
C ASP A 341 22.13 10.76 -12.02
N ASP A 342 21.96 9.95 -13.06
CA ASP A 342 21.14 10.32 -14.21
C ASP A 342 19.66 10.42 -13.86
N GLU A 343 19.16 9.54 -12.99
CA GLU A 343 17.80 9.63 -12.46
C GLU A 343 17.62 10.93 -11.66
N LEU A 344 18.56 11.26 -10.77
CA LEU A 344 18.52 12.50 -9.99
C LEU A 344 18.51 13.73 -10.91
N ARG A 345 19.37 13.77 -11.93
CA ARG A 345 19.36 14.85 -12.93
C ARG A 345 18.03 14.95 -13.67
N GLY A 346 17.42 13.82 -14.02
CA GLY A 346 16.11 13.77 -14.67
C GLY A 346 14.99 14.29 -13.77
N VAL A 347 15.03 13.97 -12.47
CA VAL A 347 14.11 14.50 -11.46
C VAL A 347 14.22 16.02 -11.38
N PHE A 348 15.44 16.56 -11.22
CA PHE A 348 15.64 18.01 -11.10
C PHE A 348 15.31 18.78 -12.38
N ASP A 349 15.57 18.19 -13.55
CA ASP A 349 15.17 18.77 -14.84
C ASP A 349 13.64 18.95 -14.94
N ALA A 350 12.88 17.96 -14.47
CA ALA A 350 11.42 17.95 -14.57
C ALA A 350 10.73 18.79 -13.48
N LEU A 351 11.33 18.87 -12.30
CA LEU A 351 10.74 19.47 -11.11
C LEU A 351 11.39 20.80 -10.73
N SER A 352 12.07 21.46 -11.67
CA SER A 352 12.75 22.75 -11.45
C SER A 352 11.82 23.88 -10.94
N THR A 353 10.51 23.76 -11.17
CA THR A 353 9.49 24.71 -10.68
C THR A 353 8.94 24.35 -9.29
N VAL A 354 9.27 23.17 -8.75
CA VAL A 354 8.84 22.73 -7.41
C VAL A 354 9.86 23.24 -6.39
N PRO A 355 9.45 23.97 -5.33
CA PRO A 355 10.38 24.56 -4.39
C PRO A 355 11.26 23.54 -3.66
N GLU A 356 10.69 22.41 -3.24
CA GLU A 356 11.38 21.39 -2.48
C GLU A 356 11.19 20.01 -3.11
N VAL A 357 12.29 19.31 -3.37
CA VAL A 357 12.28 17.95 -3.94
C VAL A 357 13.17 17.03 -3.11
N GLU A 358 12.63 15.88 -2.70
CA GLU A 358 13.40 14.84 -2.01
C GLU A 358 13.34 13.50 -2.74
N CYS A 359 14.46 12.78 -2.77
CA CYS A 359 14.53 11.42 -3.31
C CYS A 359 14.93 10.46 -2.19
N ILE A 360 13.99 9.62 -1.76
CA ILE A 360 14.13 8.70 -0.64
C ILE A 360 14.05 7.25 -1.14
N GLU A 361 15.08 6.48 -0.84
CA GLU A 361 15.06 5.03 -0.97
C GLU A 361 14.47 4.43 0.31
N ILE A 362 13.52 3.50 0.16
CA ILE A 362 12.86 2.77 1.26
C ILE A 362 13.04 1.27 1.04
N GLY A 363 13.98 0.69 1.77
CA GLY A 363 14.27 -0.74 1.77
C GLY A 363 13.63 -1.48 2.95
N ASN A 364 13.20 -2.72 2.74
CA ASN A 364 12.61 -3.59 3.78
C ASN A 364 13.52 -4.78 4.17
N SER A 365 14.77 -4.80 3.69
CA SER A 365 15.74 -5.90 3.87
C SER A 365 16.67 -5.74 5.08
N ALA A 366 16.36 -4.81 5.99
CA ALA A 366 17.19 -4.58 7.16
C ALA A 366 17.31 -5.85 8.04
N THR A 367 18.52 -6.13 8.50
CA THR A 367 18.82 -7.29 9.37
C THR A 367 18.65 -6.98 10.85
N TRP A 368 18.41 -5.71 11.20
CA TRP A 368 18.26 -5.22 12.57
C TRP A 368 17.00 -5.72 13.27
N ARG A 369 17.09 -5.82 14.60
CA ARG A 369 15.96 -6.05 15.52
C ARG A 369 16.11 -5.14 16.71
N GLY A 370 15.00 -4.59 17.17
CA GLY A 370 14.95 -3.78 18.38
C GLY A 370 14.31 -4.58 19.52
N VAL A 371 14.85 -4.43 20.72
CA VAL A 371 14.23 -4.90 21.97
C VAL A 371 14.06 -3.68 22.87
N TRP A 372 12.83 -3.44 23.31
CA TRP A 372 12.57 -2.35 24.24
C TRP A 372 12.97 -2.79 25.65
N LEU A 373 13.82 -2.01 26.32
CA LEU A 373 14.21 -2.28 27.71
C LEU A 373 13.44 -1.34 28.62
N LYS A 374 12.73 -1.90 29.61
CA LYS A 374 12.06 -1.14 30.66
C LYS A 374 12.95 -1.06 31.88
N GLN A 375 13.05 0.13 32.45
CA GLN A 375 13.68 0.29 33.75
C GLN A 375 12.89 -0.54 34.78
N SER A 376 13.62 -1.33 35.55
CA SER A 376 13.01 -2.10 36.63
C SER A 376 12.53 -1.15 37.72
N SER A 377 11.41 -1.50 38.37
CA SER A 377 10.82 -0.74 39.47
C SER A 377 11.66 -0.75 40.75
N LYS A 378 12.69 -1.60 40.83
CA LYS A 378 13.62 -1.66 41.97
C LYS A 378 14.89 -0.85 41.69
N PRO A 379 15.23 0.15 42.52
CA PRO A 379 16.49 0.89 42.38
C PRO A 379 17.71 -0.03 42.35
N GLY A 380 18.68 0.24 41.49
CA GLY A 380 19.91 -0.54 41.35
C GLY A 380 19.79 -1.85 40.57
N THR A 381 18.61 -2.20 40.05
CA THR A 381 18.43 -3.39 39.21
C THR A 381 18.52 -3.07 37.72
N ARG A 382 19.03 -4.03 36.93
CA ARG A 382 19.19 -3.87 35.47
C ARG A 382 17.82 -3.73 34.80
N SER A 383 17.79 -3.02 33.67
CA SER A 383 16.58 -2.94 32.84
C SER A 383 16.24 -4.30 32.26
N GLU A 384 14.94 -4.58 32.14
CA GLU A 384 14.43 -5.87 31.65
C GLU A 384 13.78 -5.70 30.26
N PRO A 385 13.86 -6.71 29.38
CA PRO A 385 13.16 -6.70 28.12
C PRO A 385 11.64 -6.58 28.29
N ASP A 386 11.02 -5.69 27.53
CA ASP A 386 9.57 -5.64 27.42
C ASP A 386 9.02 -6.87 26.72
N ARG A 387 7.78 -7.24 27.04
CA ARG A 387 7.03 -8.28 26.35
C ARG A 387 6.51 -7.79 24.99
N ALA A 388 6.42 -6.47 24.81
CA ALA A 388 6.07 -5.83 23.56
C ALA A 388 7.31 -5.69 22.65
N PRO A 389 7.14 -5.68 21.31
CA PRO A 389 8.19 -5.16 20.44
C PRO A 389 8.42 -3.67 20.72
N VAL A 390 9.48 -3.10 20.12
CA VAL A 390 9.71 -1.65 20.19
C VAL A 390 8.46 -0.86 19.78
N PRO A 391 8.26 0.34 20.35
CA PRO A 391 7.19 1.23 19.92
C PRO A 391 7.24 1.46 18.41
N ARG A 392 6.07 1.41 17.77
CA ARG A 392 5.94 1.82 16.37
C ARG A 392 6.35 3.30 16.28
N GLY A 393 7.11 3.66 15.25
CA GLY A 393 7.71 4.99 15.12
C GLY A 393 9.06 5.16 15.81
N THR A 394 9.68 4.10 16.33
CA THR A 394 11.09 4.16 16.75
C THR A 394 11.98 4.42 15.52
N VAL A 395 12.82 5.45 15.60
CA VAL A 395 13.76 5.88 14.56
C VAL A 395 15.17 5.82 15.10
N LEU A 396 16.08 5.24 14.33
CA LEU A 396 17.51 5.24 14.61
C LEU A 396 18.27 5.83 13.42
N ILE A 397 18.82 7.03 13.60
CA ILE A 397 19.70 7.64 12.60
C ILE A 397 21.01 6.85 12.53
N ARG A 398 21.40 6.43 11.33
CA ARG A 398 22.62 5.65 11.08
C ARG A 398 23.75 6.52 10.56
N THR A 399 23.43 7.41 9.64
CA THR A 399 24.36 8.36 8.99
C THR A 399 23.62 9.69 8.78
N GLY A 400 24.32 10.73 8.30
CA GLY A 400 23.69 12.02 7.98
C GLY A 400 22.58 11.96 6.90
N ASN A 401 22.45 10.83 6.19
CA ASN A 401 21.46 10.63 5.13
C ASN A 401 20.69 9.30 5.24
N SER A 402 20.85 8.51 6.30
CA SER A 402 20.13 7.24 6.44
C SER A 402 19.65 6.95 7.85
N ALA A 403 18.50 6.28 7.95
CA ALA A 403 17.90 5.89 9.22
C ALA A 403 17.18 4.54 9.14
N LEU A 404 17.00 3.91 10.30
CA LEU A 404 16.10 2.78 10.49
C LEU A 404 14.79 3.26 11.10
N VAL A 405 13.66 2.81 10.56
CA VAL A 405 12.32 3.21 11.03
C VAL A 405 11.49 1.97 11.32
N TRP A 406 11.10 1.77 12.58
CA TRP A 406 10.18 0.68 12.95
C TRP A 406 8.73 1.07 12.65
N ALA A 407 8.33 0.84 11.39
CA ALA A 407 6.92 0.93 11.00
C ALA A 407 6.07 -0.16 11.66
N ALA A 408 6.62 -1.33 11.96
CA ALA A 408 5.93 -2.34 12.76
C ALA A 408 6.42 -2.30 14.21
N GLY A 409 5.49 -2.25 15.16
CA GLY A 409 5.81 -2.13 16.59
C GLY A 409 4.54 -2.08 17.45
N ASN A 410 4.73 -1.79 18.74
CA ASN A 410 3.61 -1.57 19.65
C ASN A 410 2.99 -0.19 19.40
N ALA A 411 1.67 -0.12 19.21
CA ALA A 411 0.91 1.11 18.92
C ALA A 411 -0.32 1.24 19.85
N PRO A 412 -0.14 1.42 21.16
CA PRO A 412 -1.22 1.37 22.14
C PRO A 412 -2.31 2.43 21.91
N SER A 413 -1.98 3.61 21.38
CA SER A 413 -2.93 4.69 21.07
C SER A 413 -3.97 4.30 20.00
N ALA A 414 -3.62 3.35 19.13
CA ALA A 414 -4.54 2.78 18.16
C ALA A 414 -5.44 1.67 18.73
N GLY A 415 -5.18 1.23 19.97
CA GLY A 415 -5.95 0.17 20.62
C GLY A 415 -7.29 0.63 21.17
N LEU A 416 -8.18 -0.32 21.44
CA LEU A 416 -9.50 -0.12 22.07
C LEU A 416 -9.43 -0.24 23.61
N GLY A 417 -8.31 0.17 24.21
CA GLY A 417 -8.16 0.28 25.67
C GLY A 417 -7.19 -0.69 26.34
N LYS A 418 -6.58 -1.68 25.63
CA LYS A 418 -5.49 -2.49 26.22
C LYS A 418 -4.11 -1.90 25.87
N PRO A 419 -3.11 -2.04 26.77
CA PRO A 419 -1.79 -1.40 26.62
C PRO A 419 -0.90 -2.01 25.53
N LEU A 420 -1.27 -3.16 24.96
CA LEU A 420 -0.52 -3.83 23.91
C LEU A 420 -1.35 -3.94 22.64
N LEU A 421 -0.91 -3.25 21.60
CA LEU A 421 -1.42 -3.44 20.25
C LEU A 421 -0.24 -3.62 19.30
N TYR A 422 0.01 -4.87 18.92
CA TYR A 422 0.95 -5.23 17.87
C TYR A 422 0.24 -6.06 16.81
N GLN A 423 -0.03 -5.43 15.66
CA GLN A 423 -0.79 -6.04 14.57
C GLN A 423 -0.12 -7.32 14.03
N GLY A 424 1.20 -7.35 13.97
CA GLY A 424 1.94 -8.52 13.47
C GLY A 424 1.76 -9.75 14.36
N GLY A 425 1.54 -9.55 15.66
CA GLY A 425 1.32 -10.59 16.70
C GLY A 425 2.44 -11.64 16.86
N LYS A 426 3.36 -11.72 15.91
CA LYS A 426 4.39 -12.76 15.76
C LYS A 426 5.71 -12.10 15.39
N SER A 427 6.80 -12.63 15.93
CA SER A 427 8.19 -12.22 15.68
C SER A 427 8.53 -10.77 16.07
N ILE A 428 9.83 -10.51 16.28
CA ILE A 428 10.34 -9.16 16.50
C ILE A 428 10.39 -8.44 15.14
N PRO A 429 9.75 -7.26 15.02
CA PRO A 429 9.67 -6.54 13.75
C PRO A 429 11.04 -6.06 13.25
N ARG A 430 11.16 -5.98 11.94
CA ARG A 430 12.31 -5.39 11.25
C ARG A 430 12.01 -3.93 10.94
N PRO A 431 12.99 -3.02 11.04
CA PRO A 431 12.82 -1.67 10.56
C PRO A 431 12.85 -1.61 9.04
N LEU A 432 12.26 -0.53 8.50
CA LEU A 432 12.55 -0.04 7.17
C LEU A 432 13.89 0.71 7.20
N ASN A 433 14.69 0.55 6.16
CA ASN A 433 15.91 1.34 5.95
C ASN A 433 15.58 2.47 4.99
N ILE A 434 15.67 3.72 5.45
CA ILE A 434 15.48 4.90 4.63
C ILE A 434 16.84 5.53 4.29
N ILE A 435 17.04 5.90 3.03
CA ILE A 435 18.25 6.60 2.56
C ILE A 435 17.82 7.80 1.71
N ARG A 436 18.25 9.00 2.10
CA ARG A 436 18.06 10.22 1.30
C ARG A 436 19.19 10.35 0.28
N HIS A 437 18.83 10.38 -0.99
CA HIS A 437 19.73 10.59 -2.13
C HIS A 437 19.75 12.05 -2.59
N ALA A 438 18.64 12.75 -2.40
CA ALA A 438 18.51 14.18 -2.70
C ALA A 438 17.51 14.84 -1.74
N GLY A 439 17.68 16.15 -1.52
CA GLY A 439 16.86 16.95 -0.62
C GLY A 439 17.58 17.35 0.67
N SER A 440 16.87 18.05 1.54
CA SER A 440 17.41 18.60 2.79
C SER A 440 16.41 18.47 3.94
N GLY A 441 16.84 18.79 5.16
CA GLY A 441 16.00 18.78 6.36
C GLY A 441 16.21 17.56 7.26
N PRO A 442 15.49 17.46 8.38
CA PRO A 442 15.63 16.35 9.32
C PRO A 442 15.20 15.01 8.68
N LEU A 443 15.91 13.92 8.96
CA LEU A 443 15.52 12.58 8.48
C LEU A 443 14.30 12.04 9.23
N GLU A 444 14.05 12.57 10.42
CA GLU A 444 12.88 12.28 11.26
C GLU A 444 11.59 12.66 10.54
N VAL A 445 11.59 13.72 9.72
CA VAL A 445 10.43 14.10 8.89
C VAL A 445 10.16 13.02 7.84
N ALA A 446 11.17 12.60 7.08
CA ALA A 446 11.04 11.52 6.11
C ALA A 446 10.63 10.19 6.76
N ALA A 447 11.11 9.93 7.99
CA ALA A 447 10.72 8.77 8.79
C ALA A 447 9.24 8.85 9.23
N LEU A 448 8.77 10.01 9.66
CA LEU A 448 7.39 10.27 10.03
C LEU A 448 6.45 10.11 8.83
N GLU A 449 6.81 10.66 7.68
CA GLU A 449 6.05 10.50 6.45
C GLU A 449 5.99 9.04 6.00
N THR A 450 7.12 8.32 6.06
CA THR A 450 7.17 6.88 5.79
C THR A 450 6.25 6.09 6.73
N LEU A 451 6.27 6.44 8.02
CA LEU A 451 5.41 5.82 9.03
C LEU A 451 3.93 6.11 8.75
N ALA A 452 3.57 7.35 8.46
CA ALA A 452 2.19 7.77 8.22
C ALA A 452 1.61 7.12 6.96
N LEU A 453 2.37 7.11 5.86
CA LEU A 453 1.95 6.50 4.59
C LEU A 453 1.71 4.99 4.69
N THR A 454 2.18 4.31 5.73
CA THR A 454 1.82 2.90 5.96
C THR A 454 0.35 2.71 6.37
N LYS A 455 -0.33 3.76 6.85
CA LYS A 455 -1.74 3.73 7.27
C LYS A 455 -2.73 4.04 6.15
N MET A 456 -2.21 4.23 4.94
CA MET A 456 -2.95 4.74 3.79
C MET A 456 -3.32 3.65 2.77
N ASP A 457 -3.23 2.37 3.15
CA ASP A 457 -3.77 1.28 2.33
C ASP A 457 -5.27 1.07 2.61
N TRP A 458 -6.13 1.60 1.74
CA TRP A 458 -7.58 1.45 1.84
C TRP A 458 -8.11 0.08 1.38
N ASN A 459 -7.24 -0.87 1.05
CA ASN A 459 -7.65 -2.21 0.61
C ASN A 459 -7.87 -3.20 1.78
N ASN A 460 -7.59 -2.78 3.01
CA ASN A 460 -7.71 -3.64 4.18
C ASN A 460 -8.15 -2.85 5.43
N ASP A 461 -8.43 -3.57 6.51
CA ASP A 461 -8.92 -3.02 7.77
C ASP A 461 -7.81 -2.86 8.81
N ALA A 462 -6.55 -3.05 8.45
CA ALA A 462 -5.41 -3.05 9.34
C ALA A 462 -4.96 -1.62 9.67
N LEU A 463 -4.24 -1.46 10.79
CA LEU A 463 -3.75 -0.15 11.25
C LEU A 463 -2.69 0.39 10.30
N TYR A 464 -1.81 -0.49 9.85
CA TYR A 464 -0.70 -0.14 8.97
C TYR A 464 -0.26 -1.33 8.12
N ASP A 465 0.41 -1.00 7.03
CA ASP A 465 1.10 -1.93 6.14
C ASP A 465 2.62 -2.01 6.44
N PRO A 466 3.30 -3.13 6.15
CA PRO A 466 4.75 -3.26 6.34
C PRO A 466 5.62 -2.22 5.61
N VAL A 467 5.12 -1.60 4.55
CA VAL A 467 5.80 -0.58 3.74
C VAL A 467 4.79 0.56 3.46
N PRO A 468 5.25 1.80 3.21
CA PRO A 468 4.34 2.88 2.88
C PRO A 468 3.56 2.59 1.59
N VAL A 469 2.36 3.15 1.51
CA VAL A 469 1.43 2.96 0.38
C VAL A 469 2.07 3.28 -0.98
N THR A 470 2.96 4.28 -1.03
CA THR A 470 3.76 4.67 -2.21
C THR A 470 4.61 3.54 -2.77
N ILE A 471 5.18 2.69 -1.90
CA ILE A 471 5.94 1.51 -2.30
C ILE A 471 5.00 0.34 -2.61
N ARG A 472 4.00 0.09 -1.75
CA ARG A 472 3.07 -1.04 -1.91
C ARG A 472 2.36 -0.98 -3.26
N TYR A 473 1.78 0.17 -3.56
CA TYR A 473 0.89 0.35 -4.70
C TYR A 473 1.66 0.41 -6.01
N SER A 474 2.79 1.13 -6.05
CA SER A 474 3.68 1.14 -7.22
C SER A 474 4.14 -0.28 -7.59
N GLN A 475 4.52 -1.11 -6.62
CA GLN A 475 4.89 -2.51 -6.86
C GLN A 475 3.72 -3.37 -7.35
N LYS A 476 2.51 -3.18 -6.81
CA LYS A 476 1.32 -3.92 -7.27
C LYS A 476 1.01 -3.60 -8.72
N LEU A 477 1.06 -2.31 -9.08
CA LEU A 477 0.82 -1.83 -10.44
C LEU A 477 1.88 -2.35 -11.42
N ALA A 478 3.16 -2.30 -11.03
CA ALA A 478 4.26 -2.83 -11.82
C ALA A 478 4.04 -4.32 -12.15
N ARG A 479 3.57 -5.13 -11.19
CA ARG A 479 3.22 -6.54 -11.42
C ARG A 479 2.04 -6.69 -12.38
N THR A 480 0.95 -5.95 -12.15
CA THR A 480 -0.23 -6.01 -13.03
C THR A 480 0.13 -5.64 -14.47
N ILE A 481 0.96 -4.63 -14.69
CA ILE A 481 1.39 -4.23 -16.04
C ILE A 481 2.30 -5.27 -16.69
N ALA A 482 3.19 -5.88 -15.91
CA ALA A 482 4.06 -6.95 -16.41
C ALA A 482 3.26 -8.15 -16.95
N ASN A 483 2.08 -8.41 -16.38
CA ASN A 483 1.23 -9.56 -16.69
C ASN A 483 0.15 -9.27 -17.75
N VAL A 484 0.12 -8.09 -18.37
CA VAL A 484 -0.95 -7.70 -19.31
C VAL A 484 -0.36 -7.31 -20.67
N PRO A 485 -0.93 -7.73 -21.81
CA PRO A 485 -0.38 -7.46 -23.15
C PRO A 485 -0.40 -6.00 -23.58
N GLN A 486 -1.40 -5.22 -23.15
CA GLN A 486 -1.49 -3.78 -23.41
C GLN A 486 -2.30 -3.11 -22.31
N LEU A 487 -1.75 -2.04 -21.73
CA LEU A 487 -2.49 -1.03 -20.99
C LEU A 487 -2.30 0.28 -21.76
N PRO A 488 -3.37 0.98 -22.17
CA PRO A 488 -3.24 2.29 -22.79
C PRO A 488 -2.36 3.19 -21.92
N GLY A 489 -1.53 4.02 -22.55
CA GLY A 489 -0.67 4.99 -21.88
C GLY A 489 -1.44 6.14 -21.22
N ASN A 490 -2.64 5.90 -20.70
CA ASN A 490 -3.48 6.85 -19.97
C ASN A 490 -3.13 6.83 -18.48
N HIS A 491 -3.66 7.81 -17.75
CA HIS A 491 -3.62 7.80 -16.29
C HIS A 491 -4.87 7.13 -15.75
N TYR A 492 -4.73 6.39 -14.65
CA TYR A 492 -5.85 5.65 -14.06
C TYR A 492 -5.97 5.94 -12.56
N PRO A 493 -7.20 6.09 -12.03
CA PRO A 493 -7.44 6.06 -10.59
C PRO A 493 -7.00 4.71 -10.00
N TYR A 494 -6.21 4.74 -8.93
CA TYR A 494 -5.70 3.51 -8.30
C TYR A 494 -6.82 2.56 -7.83
N ARG A 495 -7.99 3.08 -7.45
CA ARG A 495 -9.17 2.29 -7.07
C ARG A 495 -9.57 1.20 -8.07
N LEU A 496 -9.21 1.36 -9.35
CA LEU A 496 -9.46 0.34 -10.39
C LEU A 496 -8.55 -0.89 -10.25
N PHE A 497 -7.41 -0.76 -9.58
CA PHE A 497 -6.41 -1.80 -9.34
C PHE A 497 -6.40 -2.34 -7.90
N MET A 498 -7.27 -1.82 -7.02
CA MET A 498 -7.43 -2.27 -5.63
C MET A 498 -7.94 -3.70 -5.52
#